data_AF-A0A3R9RGU3-F1
#
_entry.id   AF-A0A3R9RGU3-F1
#
_cell.length_a   1.000
_cell.length_b   1.000
_cell.length_c   1.000
_cell.angle_alpha   90.00
_cell.angle_beta   90.00
_cell.angle_gamma   90.00
#
_symmetry.space_group_name_H-M   'P 1'
#
loop_
_entity.id
_entity.type
_entity.pdbx_description
1 polymer ?
#
loop_
_entity_poly.entity_id
_entity_poly.type
_entity_poly.pdbx_seq_one_letter_code
_entity_poly.pdbx_strand_id
1 'polypeptide(L)'
;MLKFNWKRLGITAGLSLTLVAAGCGADEEGSDDTEGDSGEETTEEGSDEEGSEDEGSANYSEEMDYTITGIEPGAGVVGKAEKAVEEYDSLAGWEVETSSGGAMATALGEAIENEEPIVVTGWSPHWKFEAYDLKYLEDPKGSFGEAEEIKTMVRQGLEEDMPNAYTVLDQFEWDESQMNSVMLDINEGASPDEAAADFVEENQDLVESWTEGAEEVDGKEIELVYVEWATEVASTHVVAEALSNLGFDVTPTPIDNAVMWESIAGGDADGMVAAWLPSTHGDLYEEHKDDVVDLGANLEGAKIGLVVPEYMDVDSIEDLQPDE
;
A
#
# COMPACT_ATOMS: atom_id res chain seq x y z
N MET A 1 -12.60 -29.05 36.74
CA MET A 1 -12.86 -30.02 35.65
C MET A 1 -12.10 -29.53 34.44
N LEU A 2 -11.27 -30.41 33.87
CA LEU A 2 -10.59 -30.42 32.56
C LEU A 2 -10.02 -29.10 31.99
N LYS A 3 -8.69 -28.96 32.08
CA LYS A 3 -7.84 -28.20 31.14
C LYS A 3 -7.33 -29.18 30.08
N PHE A 4 -7.39 -28.81 28.79
CA PHE A 4 -6.81 -29.59 27.70
C PHE A 4 -5.69 -28.79 27.04
N ASN A 5 -4.56 -29.44 26.82
CA ASN A 5 -3.31 -28.87 26.34
C ASN A 5 -2.86 -29.74 25.16
N TRP A 6 -2.76 -29.18 23.95
CA TRP A 6 -2.25 -29.90 22.77
C TRP A 6 -1.20 -29.04 22.07
N LYS A 7 0.08 -29.35 22.30
CA LYS A 7 1.17 -29.04 21.37
C LYS A 7 2.08 -30.26 21.31
N ARG A 8 2.60 -30.51 20.10
CA ARG A 8 3.63 -31.50 19.67
C ARG A 8 3.11 -32.73 18.93
N LEU A 9 3.04 -32.59 17.61
CA LEU A 9 3.43 -33.66 16.68
C LEU A 9 4.39 -33.05 15.66
N GLY A 10 5.64 -33.51 15.69
CA GLY A 10 6.68 -33.11 14.75
C GLY A 10 6.61 -33.94 13.48
N ILE A 11 6.92 -33.30 12.35
CA ILE A 11 7.14 -33.96 11.06
C ILE A 11 8.59 -33.70 10.66
N THR A 12 9.37 -34.78 10.63
CA THR A 12 10.76 -34.81 10.20
C THR A 12 10.80 -34.88 8.68
N ALA A 13 11.37 -33.84 8.06
CA ALA A 13 11.71 -33.84 6.64
C ALA A 13 12.83 -34.85 6.34
N GLY A 14 12.65 -35.63 5.28
CA GLY A 14 13.66 -36.54 4.74
C GLY A 14 13.63 -36.49 3.23
N LEU A 15 14.45 -35.63 2.63
CA LEU A 15 14.73 -35.63 1.19
C LEU A 15 16.22 -35.90 0.99
N SER A 16 16.50 -37.14 0.60
CA SER A 16 17.81 -37.67 0.29
C SER A 16 18.26 -37.25 -1.11
N LEU A 17 19.40 -36.54 -1.16
CA LEU A 17 20.24 -36.37 -2.34
C LEU A 17 20.59 -37.72 -2.98
N THR A 18 20.49 -37.81 -4.31
CA THR A 18 21.39 -38.70 -5.06
C THR A 18 21.87 -38.00 -6.34
N LEU A 19 23.14 -37.58 -6.32
CA LEU A 19 23.97 -37.32 -7.49
C LEU A 19 24.55 -38.65 -7.98
N VAL A 20 24.48 -38.95 -9.29
CA VAL A 20 25.46 -39.80 -9.97
C VAL A 20 25.80 -39.22 -11.34
N ALA A 21 27.11 -39.13 -11.58
CA ALA A 21 27.78 -38.53 -12.72
C ALA A 21 28.01 -39.50 -13.90
N ALA A 22 28.15 -38.88 -15.08
CA ALA A 22 29.06 -39.15 -16.22
C ALA A 22 29.31 -40.59 -16.73
N GLY A 23 29.27 -40.74 -18.07
CA GLY A 23 29.96 -41.84 -18.77
C GLY A 23 29.75 -41.95 -20.29
N CYS A 24 30.66 -41.33 -21.06
CA CYS A 24 31.31 -41.69 -22.34
C CYS A 24 30.68 -42.55 -23.47
N GLY A 25 31.01 -42.14 -24.72
CA GLY A 25 31.28 -43.01 -25.90
C GLY A 25 30.41 -42.64 -27.13
N ALA A 26 30.86 -41.87 -28.13
CA ALA A 26 31.85 -42.14 -29.21
C ALA A 26 31.38 -43.20 -30.24
N ASP A 27 31.15 -42.77 -31.49
CA ASP A 27 31.35 -43.46 -32.79
C ASP A 27 31.06 -42.42 -33.92
N GLU A 28 32.07 -41.99 -34.69
CA GLU A 28 32.40 -42.39 -36.08
C GLU A 28 31.29 -42.08 -37.11
N GLU A 29 31.50 -41.62 -38.34
CA GLU A 29 32.57 -41.10 -39.21
C GLU A 29 31.80 -40.65 -40.47
N GLY A 30 32.27 -39.63 -41.20
CA GLY A 30 31.61 -39.24 -42.46
C GLY A 30 32.17 -37.98 -43.11
N SER A 31 33.33 -38.13 -43.73
CA SER A 31 34.00 -37.25 -44.69
C SER A 31 33.08 -36.62 -45.76
N ASP A 32 33.32 -35.37 -46.17
CA ASP A 32 34.12 -35.09 -47.37
C ASP A 32 34.38 -33.57 -47.55
N ASP A 33 35.56 -33.27 -48.10
CA ASP A 33 36.16 -31.96 -48.36
C ASP A 33 35.47 -31.18 -49.51
N THR A 34 35.44 -29.85 -49.47
CA THR A 34 36.18 -28.98 -50.45
C THR A 34 36.08 -27.48 -50.15
N GLU A 35 37.24 -26.81 -50.13
CA GLU A 35 37.42 -25.36 -50.24
C GLU A 35 37.22 -24.86 -51.69
N GLY A 36 36.84 -23.59 -51.88
CA GLY A 36 36.87 -22.96 -53.21
C GLY A 36 36.24 -21.56 -53.36
N ASP A 37 36.91 -20.56 -52.80
CA ASP A 37 37.21 -19.19 -53.30
C ASP A 37 36.31 -18.40 -54.30
N SER A 38 36.16 -17.11 -53.95
CA SER A 38 36.04 -15.89 -54.77
C SER A 38 34.74 -15.53 -55.52
N GLY A 39 34.36 -14.25 -55.43
CA GLY A 39 33.58 -13.58 -56.49
C GLY A 39 32.55 -12.55 -56.02
N GLU A 40 33.00 -11.31 -55.88
CA GLU A 40 32.25 -10.07 -55.70
C GLU A 40 31.27 -9.79 -56.86
N GLU A 41 30.04 -9.36 -56.60
CA GLU A 41 29.39 -8.26 -57.33
C GLU A 41 28.09 -7.77 -56.67
N THR A 42 27.96 -6.46 -56.65
CA THR A 42 26.95 -5.58 -56.08
C THR A 42 25.60 -5.60 -56.80
N THR A 43 24.50 -5.51 -56.05
CA THR A 43 23.29 -4.78 -56.46
C THR A 43 22.68 -4.08 -55.25
N GLU A 44 22.70 -2.74 -55.28
CA GLU A 44 21.82 -1.89 -54.50
C GLU A 44 20.38 -1.98 -55.03
N GLU A 45 19.41 -1.98 -54.12
CA GLU A 45 18.12 -1.25 -54.14
C GLU A 45 17.04 -2.07 -53.43
N GLY A 46 16.41 -1.46 -52.42
CA GLY A 46 15.24 -2.03 -51.74
C GLY A 46 15.21 -1.65 -50.27
N SER A 47 14.81 -0.40 -50.00
CA SER A 47 14.36 0.04 -48.69
C SER A 47 13.10 -0.74 -48.30
N ASP A 48 13.23 -1.64 -47.33
CA ASP A 48 12.15 -2.04 -46.47
C ASP A 48 12.73 -1.97 -45.05
N GLU A 49 12.43 -0.88 -44.35
CA GLU A 49 12.43 -0.88 -42.89
C GLU A 49 11.36 -1.91 -42.49
N GLU A 50 11.76 -3.18 -42.42
CA GLU A 50 11.07 -4.14 -41.60
C GLU A 50 11.18 -3.61 -40.18
N GLY A 51 10.10 -2.96 -39.72
CA GLY A 51 9.87 -2.77 -38.31
C GLY A 51 10.09 -4.11 -37.65
N SER A 52 10.98 -4.14 -36.66
CA SER A 52 11.06 -5.25 -35.75
C SER A 52 9.69 -5.32 -35.06
N GLU A 53 8.84 -6.20 -35.57
CA GLU A 53 7.73 -6.74 -34.80
C GLU A 53 8.37 -7.32 -33.54
N ASP A 54 8.12 -6.66 -32.42
CA ASP A 54 8.52 -7.11 -31.10
C ASP A 54 7.76 -8.41 -30.82
N GLU A 55 8.36 -9.54 -31.20
CA GLU A 55 7.85 -10.85 -30.86
C GLU A 55 8.00 -11.06 -29.35
N GLY A 56 6.96 -10.68 -28.59
CA GLY A 56 6.58 -11.40 -27.37
C GLY A 56 6.52 -10.63 -26.05
N SER A 57 6.36 -9.30 -26.00
CA SER A 57 5.92 -8.66 -24.76
C SER A 57 4.48 -9.07 -24.47
N ALA A 58 4.19 -9.61 -23.27
CA ALA A 58 2.81 -9.84 -22.86
C ALA A 58 2.03 -8.51 -22.94
N ASN A 59 0.89 -8.49 -23.64
CA ASN A 59 0.05 -7.30 -23.69
C ASN A 59 -0.82 -7.26 -22.42
N TYR A 60 -0.18 -7.00 -21.28
CA TYR A 60 -0.87 -6.93 -19.99
C TYR A 60 -2.00 -5.90 -20.00
N SER A 61 -1.85 -4.81 -20.75
CA SER A 61 -2.86 -3.74 -20.86
C SER A 61 -4.18 -4.23 -21.42
N GLU A 62 -4.14 -4.98 -22.53
CA GLU A 62 -5.33 -5.61 -23.12
C GLU A 62 -5.90 -6.68 -22.20
N GLU A 63 -5.06 -7.47 -21.53
CA GLU A 63 -5.51 -8.50 -20.58
C GLU A 63 -6.19 -7.93 -19.32
N MET A 64 -5.80 -6.72 -18.91
CA MET A 64 -6.41 -5.98 -17.80
C MET A 64 -7.60 -5.11 -18.26
N ASP A 65 -8.05 -5.25 -19.51
CA ASP A 65 -9.10 -4.41 -20.12
C ASP A 65 -8.83 -2.90 -19.89
N TYR A 66 -7.57 -2.49 -19.95
CA TYR A 66 -7.10 -1.11 -19.74
C TYR A 66 -7.62 -0.48 -18.43
N THR A 67 -7.74 -1.28 -17.37
CA THR A 67 -8.34 -0.87 -16.10
C THR A 67 -7.31 -0.86 -14.98
N ILE A 68 -7.28 0.25 -14.22
CA ILE A 68 -6.61 0.33 -12.92
C ILE A 68 -7.62 0.06 -11.82
N THR A 69 -7.37 -0.97 -11.00
CA THR A 69 -8.24 -1.30 -9.87
C THR A 69 -7.96 -0.34 -8.70
N GLY A 70 -8.87 0.61 -8.51
CA GLY A 70 -8.83 1.62 -7.47
C GLY A 70 -9.58 1.23 -6.19
N ILE A 71 -9.45 2.08 -5.17
CA ILE A 71 -10.27 2.04 -3.96
C ILE A 71 -11.50 2.95 -4.11
N GLU A 72 -12.09 3.42 -3.03
CA GLU A 72 -13.30 4.25 -3.09
C GLU A 72 -13.09 5.61 -3.79
N PRO A 73 -14.13 6.14 -4.46
CA PRO A 73 -14.04 7.44 -5.12
C PRO A 73 -13.78 8.55 -4.10
N GLY A 74 -12.93 9.51 -4.47
CA GLY A 74 -12.54 10.63 -3.61
C GLY A 74 -11.35 10.33 -2.68
N ALA A 75 -10.81 9.10 -2.70
CA ALA A 75 -9.51 8.83 -2.12
C ALA A 75 -8.40 9.58 -2.89
N GLY A 76 -7.43 10.13 -2.18
CA GLY A 76 -6.35 10.91 -2.81
C GLY A 76 -5.56 10.10 -3.85
N VAL A 77 -5.25 8.84 -3.55
CA VAL A 77 -4.55 7.93 -4.48
C VAL A 77 -5.34 7.64 -5.77
N VAL A 78 -6.67 7.59 -5.69
CA VAL A 78 -7.54 7.45 -6.86
C VAL A 78 -7.46 8.71 -7.72
N GLY A 79 -7.53 9.90 -7.11
CA GLY A 79 -7.35 11.16 -7.83
C GLY A 79 -5.96 11.28 -8.49
N LYS A 80 -4.90 10.74 -7.87
CA LYS A 80 -3.57 10.67 -8.50
C LYS A 80 -3.52 9.67 -9.65
N ALA A 81 -4.19 8.53 -9.54
CA ALA A 81 -4.29 7.56 -10.63
C ALA A 81 -5.07 8.12 -11.82
N GLU A 82 -6.19 8.81 -11.58
CA GLU A 82 -6.96 9.51 -12.62
C GLU A 82 -6.09 10.57 -13.33
N LYS A 83 -5.32 11.35 -12.55
CA LYS A 83 -4.35 12.29 -13.10
C LYS A 83 -3.26 11.60 -13.92
N ALA A 84 -2.74 10.45 -13.46
CA ALA A 84 -1.75 9.68 -14.21
C ALA A 84 -2.31 9.21 -15.57
N VAL A 85 -3.56 8.75 -15.62
CA VAL A 85 -4.26 8.39 -16.87
C VAL A 85 -4.32 9.58 -17.84
N GLU A 86 -4.49 10.81 -17.35
CA GLU A 86 -4.46 12.02 -18.19
C GLU A 86 -3.04 12.42 -18.64
N GLU A 87 -2.02 12.16 -17.82
CA GLU A 87 -0.65 12.63 -18.04
C GLU A 87 0.22 11.67 -18.86
N TYR A 88 -0.06 10.37 -18.80
CA TYR A 88 0.73 9.32 -19.46
C TYR A 88 0.12 8.86 -20.78
N ASP A 89 0.88 9.01 -21.87
CA ASP A 89 0.47 8.50 -23.18
C ASP A 89 0.30 6.97 -23.17
N SER A 90 1.07 6.25 -22.33
CA SER A 90 0.95 4.80 -22.10
C SER A 90 -0.38 4.38 -21.46
N LEU A 91 -1.05 5.31 -20.78
CA LEU A 91 -2.35 5.11 -20.15
C LEU A 91 -3.50 5.73 -20.96
N ALA A 92 -3.26 6.19 -22.18
CA ALA A 92 -4.32 6.77 -23.00
C ALA A 92 -5.44 5.74 -23.23
N GLY A 93 -6.68 6.12 -22.89
CA GLY A 93 -7.85 5.24 -23.00
C GLY A 93 -8.09 4.32 -21.81
N TRP A 94 -7.17 4.29 -20.84
CA TRP A 94 -7.40 3.56 -19.59
C TRP A 94 -8.45 4.22 -18.70
N GLU A 95 -9.04 3.44 -17.80
CA GLU A 95 -9.95 3.91 -16.78
C GLU A 95 -9.50 3.47 -15.38
N VAL A 96 -9.84 4.27 -14.36
CA VAL A 96 -9.67 3.88 -12.95
C VAL A 96 -11.00 3.35 -12.44
N GLU A 97 -11.09 2.05 -12.18
CA GLU A 97 -12.30 1.44 -11.62
C GLU A 97 -12.30 1.60 -10.10
N THR A 98 -13.20 2.43 -9.59
CA THR A 98 -13.31 2.68 -8.15
C THR A 98 -14.09 1.58 -7.43
N SER A 99 -13.59 1.12 -6.28
CA SER A 99 -14.20 0.09 -5.45
C SER A 99 -14.15 0.46 -3.94
N SER A 100 -13.39 -0.28 -3.15
CA SER A 100 -13.02 0.00 -1.75
C SER A 100 -11.67 -0.64 -1.45
N GLY A 101 -10.99 -0.23 -0.38
CA GLY A 101 -9.72 -0.85 0.04
C GLY A 101 -9.79 -2.39 0.14
N GLY A 102 -10.84 -2.91 0.77
CA GLY A 102 -11.05 -4.37 0.90
C GLY A 102 -11.37 -5.07 -0.42
N ALA A 103 -12.14 -4.43 -1.31
CA ALA A 103 -12.47 -4.99 -2.62
C ALA A 103 -11.23 -5.04 -3.53
N MET A 104 -10.44 -3.97 -3.57
CA MET A 104 -9.16 -3.93 -4.30
C MET A 104 -8.19 -4.99 -3.77
N ALA A 105 -8.07 -5.13 -2.44
CA ALA A 105 -7.21 -6.16 -1.86
C ALA A 105 -7.67 -7.59 -2.22
N THR A 106 -8.99 -7.82 -2.30
CA THR A 106 -9.54 -9.10 -2.75
C THR A 106 -9.21 -9.36 -4.21
N ALA A 107 -9.43 -8.39 -5.10
CA ALA A 107 -9.11 -8.51 -6.53
C ALA A 107 -7.61 -8.77 -6.75
N LEU A 108 -6.74 -8.07 -6.01
CA LEU A 108 -5.30 -8.31 -6.03
C LEU A 108 -4.94 -9.74 -5.61
N GLY A 109 -5.53 -10.22 -4.52
CA GLY A 109 -5.29 -11.58 -4.04
C GLY A 109 -5.75 -12.66 -5.03
N GLU A 110 -6.91 -12.48 -5.66
CA GLU A 110 -7.44 -13.39 -6.69
C GLU A 110 -6.55 -13.41 -7.94
N ALA A 111 -6.12 -12.24 -8.43
CA ALA A 111 -5.22 -12.15 -9.57
C ALA A 111 -3.87 -12.83 -9.29
N ILE A 112 -3.30 -12.63 -8.10
CA ILE A 112 -2.05 -13.29 -7.70
C ILE A 112 -2.21 -14.81 -7.59
N GLU A 113 -3.33 -15.31 -7.03
CA GLU A 113 -3.61 -16.75 -6.96
C GLU A 113 -3.68 -17.39 -8.36
N ASN A 114 -4.20 -16.65 -9.34
CA ASN A 114 -4.37 -17.11 -10.72
C ASN A 114 -3.18 -16.79 -11.64
N GLU A 115 -2.15 -16.10 -11.16
CA GLU A 115 -1.06 -15.53 -11.98
C GLU A 115 -1.59 -14.61 -13.11
N GLU A 116 -2.68 -13.89 -12.86
CA GLU A 116 -3.30 -12.94 -13.80
C GLU A 116 -2.70 -11.53 -13.65
N PRO A 117 -2.56 -10.75 -14.74
CA PRO A 117 -2.08 -9.38 -14.62
C PRO A 117 -3.09 -8.50 -13.89
N ILE A 118 -2.59 -7.62 -13.04
CA ILE A 118 -3.40 -6.59 -12.37
C ILE A 118 -2.52 -5.39 -12.02
N VAL A 119 -3.07 -4.19 -12.20
CA VAL A 119 -2.52 -2.96 -11.65
C VAL A 119 -3.52 -2.36 -10.68
N VAL A 120 -3.04 -2.00 -9.49
CA VAL A 120 -3.87 -1.46 -8.42
C VAL A 120 -3.34 -0.12 -7.93
N THR A 121 -4.22 0.73 -7.40
CA THR A 121 -3.77 1.84 -6.55
C THR A 121 -3.20 1.28 -5.25
N GLY A 122 -1.96 1.65 -4.92
CA GLY A 122 -1.26 1.15 -3.74
C GLY A 122 -0.65 2.25 -2.88
N TRP A 123 -0.39 1.91 -1.63
CA TRP A 123 0.26 2.77 -0.65
C TRP A 123 1.09 1.96 0.33
N SER A 124 2.13 2.57 0.87
CA SER A 124 2.97 2.03 1.93
C SER A 124 2.98 3.02 3.10
N PRO A 125 2.93 2.54 4.36
CA PRO A 125 2.88 1.14 4.80
C PRO A 125 1.55 0.43 4.45
N HIS A 126 1.59 -0.90 4.26
CA HIS A 126 0.40 -1.74 4.06
C HIS A 126 0.77 -3.23 4.15
N TRP A 127 -0.04 -4.05 4.85
CA TRP A 127 0.20 -5.49 5.07
C TRP A 127 0.44 -6.29 3.77
N LYS A 128 -0.17 -5.86 2.66
CA LYS A 128 -0.08 -6.52 1.35
C LYS A 128 1.35 -6.70 0.84
N PHE A 129 2.28 -5.81 1.20
CA PHE A 129 3.69 -5.92 0.81
C PHE A 129 4.45 -6.98 1.60
N GLU A 130 3.92 -7.44 2.73
CA GLU A 130 4.44 -8.61 3.44
C GLU A 130 3.74 -9.90 3.00
N ALA A 131 2.46 -9.81 2.62
CA ALA A 131 1.68 -10.97 2.18
C ALA A 131 2.00 -11.41 0.74
N TYR A 132 2.41 -10.48 -0.12
CA TYR A 132 2.60 -10.69 -1.55
C TYR A 132 3.90 -10.06 -2.06
N ASP A 133 4.47 -10.66 -3.11
CA ASP A 133 5.59 -10.10 -3.85
C ASP A 133 5.07 -9.03 -4.84
N LEU A 134 5.17 -7.76 -4.46
CA LEU A 134 4.64 -6.61 -5.20
C LEU A 134 5.73 -5.56 -5.45
N LYS A 135 5.63 -4.85 -6.58
CA LYS A 135 6.44 -3.67 -6.91
C LYS A 135 5.58 -2.46 -7.23
N TYR A 136 6.16 -1.29 -6.95
CA TYR A 136 5.67 -0.03 -7.50
C TYR A 136 6.16 0.13 -8.93
N LEU A 137 5.30 0.62 -9.82
CA LEU A 137 5.72 1.11 -11.12
C LEU A 137 6.44 2.45 -10.95
N GLU A 138 7.54 2.64 -11.66
CA GLU A 138 8.24 3.93 -11.75
C GLU A 138 7.32 5.00 -12.34
N ASP A 139 7.25 6.14 -11.66
CA ASP A 139 6.44 7.31 -12.02
C ASP A 139 7.34 8.47 -12.50
N PRO A 140 7.89 8.44 -13.72
CA PRO A 140 8.84 9.44 -14.21
C PRO A 140 8.27 10.87 -14.31
N LYS A 141 6.93 11.02 -14.37
CA LYS A 141 6.23 12.32 -14.38
C LYS A 141 5.88 12.84 -12.98
N GLY A 142 5.99 11.99 -11.95
CA GLY A 142 5.68 12.35 -10.57
C GLY A 142 4.19 12.65 -10.33
N SER A 143 3.29 11.94 -11.03
CA SER A 143 1.84 12.11 -10.87
C SER A 143 1.37 11.78 -9.45
N PHE A 144 2.01 10.82 -8.78
CA PHE A 144 1.70 10.41 -7.40
C PHE A 144 2.42 11.25 -6.34
N GLY A 145 3.51 11.92 -6.72
CA GLY A 145 4.34 12.73 -5.83
C GLY A 145 5.49 11.94 -5.22
N GLU A 146 6.15 12.57 -4.24
CA GLU A 146 7.27 11.97 -3.50
C GLU A 146 6.76 11.33 -2.20
N ALA A 147 7.69 10.88 -1.34
CA ALA A 147 7.36 10.44 0.00
C ALA A 147 6.55 11.50 0.78
N GLU A 148 5.61 11.00 1.57
CA GLU A 148 4.62 11.72 2.35
C GLU A 148 4.80 11.43 3.85
N GLU A 149 4.08 12.22 4.63
CA GLU A 149 3.87 12.02 6.07
C GLU A 149 2.39 11.69 6.29
N ILE A 150 2.11 10.88 7.31
CA ILE A 150 0.77 10.80 7.90
C ILE A 150 0.80 11.68 9.15
N LYS A 151 -0.19 12.56 9.26
CA LYS A 151 -0.22 13.60 10.27
C LYS A 151 -1.44 13.50 11.17
N THR A 152 -1.30 14.04 12.37
CA THR A 152 -2.39 14.18 13.33
C THR A 152 -3.02 15.57 13.20
N MET A 153 -4.35 15.61 13.04
CA MET A 153 -5.13 16.84 12.94
C MET A 153 -6.23 16.82 14.00
N VAL A 154 -6.41 17.94 14.69
CA VAL A 154 -7.42 18.08 15.73
C VAL A 154 -8.26 19.32 15.52
N ARG A 155 -9.48 19.33 16.06
CA ARG A 155 -10.34 20.51 16.00
C ARG A 155 -9.74 21.66 16.78
N GLN A 156 -10.09 22.89 16.40
CA GLN A 156 -9.74 24.06 17.20
C GLN A 156 -10.30 23.95 18.64
N GLY A 157 -9.52 24.40 19.62
CA GLY A 157 -9.90 24.41 21.03
C GLY A 157 -9.71 23.07 21.76
N LEU A 158 -9.23 22.02 21.09
CA LEU A 158 -9.04 20.71 21.74
C LEU A 158 -8.02 20.79 22.89
N GLU A 159 -6.94 21.56 22.74
CA GLU A 159 -5.92 21.74 23.78
C GLU A 159 -6.53 22.27 25.08
N GLU A 160 -7.44 23.25 24.99
CA GLU A 160 -8.11 23.81 26.16
C GLU A 160 -9.21 22.91 26.72
N ASP A 161 -9.97 22.24 25.84
CA ASP A 161 -11.12 21.43 26.24
C ASP A 161 -10.72 20.07 26.83
N MET A 162 -9.68 19.45 26.26
CA MET A 162 -9.20 18.09 26.55
C MET A 162 -7.67 18.02 26.50
N PRO A 163 -6.94 18.71 27.40
CA PRO A 163 -5.47 18.80 27.36
C PRO A 163 -4.77 17.44 27.42
N ASN A 164 -5.34 16.48 28.16
CA ASN A 164 -4.78 15.12 28.24
C ASN A 164 -4.89 14.37 26.91
N ALA A 165 -6.02 14.49 26.19
CA ALA A 165 -6.16 13.86 24.88
C ALA A 165 -5.31 14.56 23.82
N TYR A 166 -5.27 15.90 23.85
CA TYR A 166 -4.38 16.69 23.00
C TYR A 166 -2.93 16.25 23.16
N THR A 167 -2.47 16.07 24.41
CA THR A 167 -1.11 15.59 24.70
C THR A 167 -0.83 14.24 24.03
N VAL A 168 -1.76 13.29 24.13
CA VAL A 168 -1.60 11.97 23.50
C VAL A 168 -1.57 12.05 21.98
N LEU A 169 -2.46 12.86 21.39
CA LEU A 169 -2.53 13.04 19.93
C LEU A 169 -1.29 13.79 19.39
N ASP A 170 -0.74 14.74 20.14
CA ASP A 170 0.46 15.51 19.79
C ASP A 170 1.75 14.67 19.89
N GLN A 171 1.79 13.74 20.84
CA GLN A 171 2.95 12.87 21.07
C GLN A 171 2.87 11.55 20.30
N PHE A 172 1.73 11.22 19.70
CA PHE A 172 1.57 9.98 18.95
C PHE A 172 2.48 9.98 17.72
N GLU A 173 3.46 9.09 17.74
CA GLU A 173 4.34 8.77 16.62
C GLU A 173 4.70 7.29 16.64
N TRP A 174 4.85 6.71 15.46
CA TRP A 174 5.26 5.31 15.28
C TRP A 174 5.88 5.09 13.91
N ASP A 175 6.59 3.97 13.74
CA ASP A 175 7.25 3.60 12.50
C ASP A 175 6.43 2.63 11.63
N GLU A 176 6.86 2.46 10.37
CA GLU A 176 6.20 1.57 9.43
C GLU A 176 6.10 0.12 9.92
N SER A 177 7.09 -0.37 10.68
CA SER A 177 7.10 -1.75 11.17
C SER A 177 6.05 -1.96 12.25
N GLN A 178 5.87 -0.97 13.12
CA GLN A 178 4.84 -0.96 14.16
C GLN A 178 3.44 -0.89 13.55
N MET A 179 3.24 -0.06 12.53
CA MET A 179 1.97 0.00 11.82
C MET A 179 1.68 -1.32 11.08
N ASN A 180 2.67 -1.87 10.38
CA ASN A 180 2.52 -3.13 9.66
C ASN A 180 2.17 -4.29 10.58
N SER A 181 2.75 -4.38 11.79
CA SER A 181 2.41 -5.46 12.72
C SER A 181 0.94 -5.44 13.11
N VAL A 182 0.37 -4.27 13.40
CA VAL A 182 -1.06 -4.15 13.74
C VAL A 182 -1.95 -4.51 12.55
N MET A 183 -1.60 -4.01 11.36
CA MET A 183 -2.34 -4.36 10.14
C MET A 183 -2.27 -5.85 9.82
N LEU A 184 -1.14 -6.50 10.08
CA LEU A 184 -0.96 -7.93 9.88
C LEU A 184 -1.86 -8.74 10.81
N ASP A 185 -1.92 -8.40 12.10
CA ASP A 185 -2.79 -9.08 13.06
C ASP A 185 -4.28 -8.96 12.67
N ILE A 186 -4.70 -7.77 12.23
CA ILE A 186 -6.06 -7.55 11.70
C ILE A 186 -6.30 -8.43 10.47
N ASN A 187 -5.35 -8.47 9.53
CA ASN A 187 -5.45 -9.30 8.34
C ASN A 187 -5.48 -10.80 8.65
N GLU A 188 -4.81 -11.26 9.71
CA GLU A 188 -4.84 -12.64 10.19
C GLU A 188 -6.13 -13.00 10.96
N GLY A 189 -6.99 -12.01 11.21
CA GLY A 189 -8.36 -12.19 11.70
C GLY A 189 -8.63 -11.67 13.10
N ALA A 190 -7.71 -10.91 13.71
CA ALA A 190 -8.03 -10.13 14.90
C ALA A 190 -9.00 -8.99 14.56
N SER A 191 -9.85 -8.61 15.52
CA SER A 191 -10.55 -7.32 15.39
C SER A 191 -9.57 -6.15 15.57
N PRO A 192 -9.86 -4.95 15.04
CA PRO A 192 -9.02 -3.77 15.25
C PRO A 192 -8.79 -3.46 16.74
N ASP A 193 -9.81 -3.58 17.58
CA ASP A 193 -9.70 -3.41 19.04
C ASP A 193 -8.76 -4.43 19.67
N GLU A 194 -8.84 -5.71 19.28
CA GLU A 194 -7.96 -6.75 19.80
C GLU A 194 -6.51 -6.54 19.38
N ALA A 195 -6.26 -6.23 18.10
CA ALA A 195 -4.92 -5.95 17.60
C ALA A 195 -4.30 -4.69 18.24
N ALA A 196 -5.09 -3.65 18.45
CA ALA A 196 -4.66 -2.45 19.14
C ALA A 196 -4.31 -2.71 20.62
N ALA A 197 -5.16 -3.46 21.32
CA ALA A 197 -4.91 -3.86 22.71
C ALA A 197 -3.64 -4.70 22.86
N ASP A 198 -3.45 -5.69 21.98
CA ASP A 198 -2.25 -6.52 21.96
C ASP A 198 -1.01 -5.66 21.66
N PHE A 199 -1.06 -4.77 20.68
CA PHE A 199 0.04 -3.85 20.36
C PHE A 199 0.40 -2.95 21.56
N VAL A 200 -0.60 -2.34 22.21
CA VAL A 200 -0.38 -1.47 23.38
C VAL A 200 0.20 -2.26 24.56
N GLU A 201 -0.25 -3.49 24.80
CA GLU A 201 0.31 -4.37 25.84
C GLU A 201 1.77 -4.72 25.57
N GLU A 202 2.13 -4.96 24.31
CA GLU A 202 3.48 -5.36 23.91
C GLU A 202 4.47 -4.19 23.77
N ASN A 203 3.98 -2.97 23.55
CA ASN A 203 4.78 -1.77 23.29
C ASN A 203 4.66 -0.70 24.40
N GLN A 204 4.58 -1.13 25.67
CA GLN A 204 4.36 -0.22 26.81
C GLN A 204 5.33 0.97 26.87
N ASP A 205 6.63 0.78 26.64
CA ASP A 205 7.62 1.86 26.67
C ASP A 205 7.33 2.93 25.60
N LEU A 206 6.82 2.54 24.43
CA LEU A 206 6.42 3.45 23.37
C LEU A 206 5.13 4.19 23.75
N VAL A 207 4.11 3.46 24.22
CA VAL A 207 2.84 4.06 24.64
C VAL A 207 2.99 5.01 25.83
N GLU A 208 3.93 4.71 26.75
CA GLU A 208 4.31 5.62 27.84
C GLU A 208 4.87 6.94 27.31
N SER A 209 5.59 6.93 26.17
CA SER A 209 6.09 8.16 25.54
C SER A 209 4.98 9.02 24.93
N TRP A 210 3.88 8.43 24.49
CA TRP A 210 2.70 9.16 23.99
C TRP A 210 1.85 9.76 25.11
N THR A 211 1.94 9.21 26.31
CA THR A 211 1.11 9.61 27.46
C THR A 211 1.88 10.46 28.47
N GLU A 212 3.11 10.87 28.15
CA GLU A 212 3.95 11.63 29.06
C GLU A 212 3.35 13.01 29.36
N GLY A 213 2.92 13.21 30.60
CA GLY A 213 2.31 14.45 31.05
C GLY A 213 0.77 14.47 30.97
N ALA A 214 0.15 13.44 30.40
CA ALA A 214 -1.28 13.23 30.48
C ALA A 214 -1.67 12.60 31.84
N GLU A 215 -2.82 13.01 32.38
CA GLU A 215 -3.40 12.41 33.59
C GLU A 215 -4.62 11.54 33.25
N GLU A 216 -4.94 10.57 34.10
CA GLU A 216 -6.19 9.79 34.02
C GLU A 216 -7.42 10.71 34.08
N VAL A 217 -8.43 10.39 33.26
CA VAL A 217 -9.72 11.09 33.20
C VAL A 217 -10.87 10.14 33.56
N ASP A 218 -12.05 10.69 33.87
CA ASP A 218 -13.23 9.91 34.27
C ASP A 218 -14.31 9.97 33.17
N GLY A 219 -14.21 9.10 32.17
CA GLY A 219 -15.24 8.86 31.15
C GLY A 219 -15.54 10.09 30.28
N LYS A 220 -14.50 10.87 29.96
CA LYS A 220 -14.63 12.01 29.03
C LYS A 220 -14.77 11.44 27.61
N GLU A 221 -15.87 11.77 26.95
CA GLU A 221 -16.12 11.38 25.56
C GLU A 221 -15.15 12.09 24.61
N ILE A 222 -14.59 11.33 23.67
CA ILE A 222 -13.77 11.83 22.55
C ILE A 222 -14.08 11.03 21.28
N GLU A 223 -14.28 11.72 20.16
CA GLU A 223 -14.53 11.10 18.86
C GLU A 223 -13.31 11.23 17.95
N LEU A 224 -12.78 10.08 17.50
CA LEU A 224 -11.71 10.01 16.52
C LEU A 224 -12.28 9.53 15.19
N VAL A 225 -12.19 10.38 14.17
CA VAL A 225 -12.68 10.05 12.83
C VAL A 225 -11.55 9.54 11.94
N TYR A 226 -11.89 8.61 11.07
CA TYR A 226 -10.95 7.99 10.15
C TYR A 226 -11.64 7.51 8.88
N VAL A 227 -10.85 7.25 7.84
CA VAL A 227 -11.28 6.57 6.61
C VAL A 227 -10.99 5.08 6.74
N GLU A 228 -11.81 4.21 6.14
CA GLU A 228 -11.71 2.74 6.27
C GLU A 228 -10.54 2.13 5.44
N TRP A 229 -9.34 2.70 5.58
CA TRP A 229 -8.09 2.20 5.04
C TRP A 229 -7.38 1.39 6.12
N ALA A 230 -6.67 0.32 5.74
CA ALA A 230 -6.04 -0.57 6.72
C ALA A 230 -5.07 0.17 7.67
N THR A 231 -4.35 1.16 7.15
CA THR A 231 -3.44 2.04 7.87
C THR A 231 -4.16 2.91 8.91
N GLU A 232 -5.32 3.45 8.55
CA GLU A 232 -6.14 4.34 9.38
C GLU A 232 -6.98 3.58 10.40
N VAL A 233 -7.46 2.39 10.05
CA VAL A 233 -8.05 1.43 10.99
C VAL A 233 -7.02 1.10 12.07
N ALA A 234 -5.80 0.73 11.69
CA ALA A 234 -4.75 0.37 12.64
C ALA A 234 -4.35 1.55 13.56
N SER A 235 -3.98 2.69 12.99
CA SER A 235 -3.55 3.87 13.76
C SER A 235 -4.64 4.38 14.71
N THR A 236 -5.88 4.52 14.22
CA THR A 236 -6.97 5.09 15.02
C THR A 236 -7.33 4.20 16.20
N HIS A 237 -7.35 2.88 16.04
CA HIS A 237 -7.66 1.96 17.13
C HIS A 237 -6.50 1.86 18.15
N VAL A 238 -5.24 1.93 17.71
CA VAL A 238 -4.08 2.00 18.64
C VAL A 238 -4.14 3.25 19.50
N VAL A 239 -4.42 4.41 18.90
CA VAL A 239 -4.56 5.67 19.64
C VAL A 239 -5.80 5.65 20.54
N ALA A 240 -6.90 5.07 20.07
CA ALA A 240 -8.10 4.90 20.88
C ALA A 240 -7.86 4.02 22.11
N GLU A 241 -7.09 2.94 21.99
CA GLU A 241 -6.71 2.09 23.11
C GLU A 241 -5.79 2.84 24.10
N ALA A 242 -4.80 3.61 23.61
CA ALA A 242 -3.94 4.43 24.46
C ALA A 242 -4.75 5.47 25.27
N LEU A 243 -5.71 6.15 24.63
CA LEU A 243 -6.63 7.09 25.29
C LEU A 243 -7.58 6.36 26.26
N SER A 244 -8.09 5.19 25.89
CA SER A 244 -8.98 4.38 26.74
C SER A 244 -8.28 3.93 28.01
N ASN A 245 -6.98 3.61 27.94
CA ASN A 245 -6.16 3.29 29.11
C ASN A 245 -5.98 4.49 30.07
N LEU A 246 -6.15 5.72 29.59
CA LEU A 246 -6.23 6.93 30.43
C LEU A 246 -7.66 7.22 30.93
N GLY A 247 -8.66 6.40 30.59
CA GLY A 247 -10.03 6.53 31.08
C GLY A 247 -10.96 7.38 30.21
N PHE A 248 -10.57 7.72 28.98
CA PHE A 248 -11.48 8.32 28.00
C PHE A 248 -12.54 7.31 27.53
N ASP A 249 -13.71 7.83 27.13
CA ASP A 249 -14.73 7.07 26.40
C ASP A 249 -14.56 7.39 24.91
N VAL A 250 -13.73 6.59 24.23
CA VAL A 250 -13.32 6.86 22.85
C VAL A 250 -14.30 6.25 21.87
N THR A 251 -14.72 7.03 20.87
CA THR A 251 -15.51 6.54 19.74
C THR A 251 -14.70 6.68 18.45
N PRO A 252 -14.14 5.60 17.92
CA PRO A 252 -13.62 5.55 16.56
C PRO A 252 -14.78 5.53 15.56
N THR A 253 -14.87 6.51 14.67
CA THR A 253 -15.96 6.62 13.68
C THR A 253 -15.41 6.58 12.25
N PRO A 254 -15.68 5.53 11.47
CA PRO A 254 -15.31 5.51 10.06
C PRO A 254 -16.26 6.39 9.24
N ILE A 255 -15.69 7.32 8.46
CA ILE A 255 -16.42 8.24 7.59
C ILE A 255 -15.67 8.49 6.28
N ASP A 256 -16.38 9.05 5.29
CA ASP A 256 -15.79 9.37 3.98
C ASP A 256 -14.72 10.47 4.10
N ASN A 257 -13.70 10.42 3.25
CA ASN A 257 -12.52 11.29 3.31
C ASN A 257 -12.84 12.80 3.41
N ALA A 258 -13.68 13.33 2.52
CA ALA A 258 -14.07 14.74 2.59
C ALA A 258 -14.82 15.09 3.88
N VAL A 259 -15.69 14.19 4.35
CA VAL A 259 -16.46 14.36 5.59
C VAL A 259 -15.56 14.30 6.82
N MET A 260 -14.48 13.52 6.77
CA MET A 260 -13.45 13.47 7.81
C MET A 260 -12.81 14.85 8.01
N TRP A 261 -12.35 15.48 6.93
CA TRP A 261 -11.77 16.82 6.99
C TRP A 261 -12.80 17.88 7.41
N GLU A 262 -14.01 17.83 6.85
CA GLU A 262 -15.11 18.74 7.22
C GLU A 262 -15.49 18.63 8.70
N SER A 263 -15.52 17.42 9.27
CA SER A 263 -15.94 17.20 10.66
C SER A 263 -14.92 17.75 11.67
N ILE A 264 -13.63 17.62 11.41
CA ILE A 264 -12.57 18.23 12.23
C ILE A 264 -12.59 19.76 12.10
N ALA A 265 -12.69 20.28 10.88
CA ALA A 265 -12.76 21.72 10.62
C ALA A 265 -14.01 22.37 11.23
N GLY A 266 -15.14 21.67 11.21
CA GLY A 266 -16.40 22.09 11.83
C GLY A 266 -16.43 21.95 13.36
N GLY A 267 -15.50 21.17 13.93
CA GLY A 267 -15.48 20.80 15.34
C GLY A 267 -16.60 19.82 15.74
N ASP A 268 -17.15 19.08 14.77
CA ASP A 268 -18.13 18.02 15.01
C ASP A 268 -17.45 16.74 15.54
N ALA A 269 -16.18 16.50 15.17
CA ALA A 269 -15.31 15.46 15.71
C ALA A 269 -14.04 16.06 16.34
N ASP A 270 -13.35 15.31 17.21
CA ASP A 270 -12.24 15.86 18.01
C ASP A 270 -10.87 15.75 17.35
N GLY A 271 -10.57 14.62 16.69
CA GLY A 271 -9.27 14.41 16.04
C GLY A 271 -9.25 13.30 15.01
N MET A 272 -8.21 13.30 14.19
CA MET A 272 -7.85 12.24 13.24
C MET A 272 -6.33 12.06 13.21
N VAL A 273 -5.88 10.82 13.01
CA VAL A 273 -4.46 10.46 12.82
C VAL A 273 -4.17 9.99 11.39
N ALA A 274 -5.01 10.45 10.46
CA ALA A 274 -5.20 9.92 9.11
C ALA A 274 -4.81 10.90 7.98
N ALA A 275 -4.13 12.00 8.30
CA ALA A 275 -3.91 13.07 7.32
C ALA A 275 -2.64 12.82 6.48
N TRP A 276 -2.77 12.17 5.32
CA TRP A 276 -1.69 11.96 4.35
C TRP A 276 -1.33 13.25 3.60
N LEU A 277 -0.11 13.74 3.78
CA LEU A 277 0.33 15.03 3.22
C LEU A 277 1.76 14.96 2.67
N PRO A 278 2.11 15.79 1.65
CA PRO A 278 1.30 16.88 1.09
C PRO A 278 0.49 16.54 -0.16
N SER A 279 0.62 15.34 -0.72
CA SER A 279 0.05 14.95 -2.02
C SER A 279 -1.38 14.42 -1.88
N THR A 280 -1.60 13.41 -1.02
CA THR A 280 -2.84 12.62 -0.97
C THR A 280 -4.04 13.44 -0.50
N HIS A 281 -3.91 14.18 0.60
CA HIS A 281 -4.95 15.10 1.09
C HIS A 281 -4.63 16.57 0.81
N GLY A 282 -3.76 16.88 -0.16
CA GLY A 282 -3.30 18.24 -0.43
C GLY A 282 -4.43 19.25 -0.61
N ASP A 283 -5.42 18.93 -1.45
CA ASP A 283 -6.55 19.83 -1.73
C ASP A 283 -7.45 20.03 -0.49
N LEU A 284 -7.72 18.96 0.27
CA LEU A 284 -8.53 19.01 1.50
C LEU A 284 -7.82 19.82 2.60
N TYR A 285 -6.50 19.63 2.74
CA TYR A 285 -5.71 20.44 3.66
C TYR A 285 -5.67 21.91 3.21
N GLU A 286 -5.52 22.20 1.92
CA GLU A 286 -5.58 23.58 1.44
C GLU A 286 -6.93 24.25 1.74
N GLU A 287 -8.03 23.51 1.66
CA GLU A 287 -9.38 23.98 1.98
C GLU A 287 -9.57 24.22 3.50
N HIS A 288 -9.04 23.34 4.36
CA HIS A 288 -9.40 23.30 5.78
C HIS A 288 -8.29 23.72 6.77
N LYS A 289 -7.04 23.93 6.32
CA LYS A 289 -5.88 24.19 7.23
C LYS A 289 -6.03 25.37 8.17
N ASP A 290 -6.87 26.37 7.84
CA ASP A 290 -7.10 27.51 8.71
C ASP A 290 -8.10 27.21 9.84
N ASP A 291 -8.84 26.10 9.72
CA ASP A 291 -9.92 25.66 10.63
C ASP A 291 -9.57 24.38 11.42
N VAL A 292 -8.38 23.81 11.21
CA VAL A 292 -7.86 22.66 11.97
C VAL A 292 -6.54 23.01 12.64
N VAL A 293 -6.15 22.22 13.65
CA VAL A 293 -4.83 22.29 14.27
C VAL A 293 -4.02 21.07 13.83
N ASP A 294 -2.90 21.34 13.15
CA ASP A 294 -1.93 20.34 12.70
C ASP A 294 -0.90 20.09 13.80
N LEU A 295 -0.91 18.89 14.38
CA LEU A 295 0.00 18.48 15.46
C LEU A 295 1.33 17.92 14.94
N GLY A 296 1.50 17.80 13.63
CA GLY A 296 2.72 17.25 13.03
C GLY A 296 2.56 15.83 12.53
N ALA A 297 3.68 15.27 12.07
CA ALA A 297 3.75 13.92 11.53
C ALA A 297 3.68 12.89 12.67
N ASN A 298 2.84 11.88 12.48
CA ASN A 298 2.82 10.67 13.31
C ASN A 298 3.52 9.48 12.62
N LEU A 299 3.72 9.56 11.29
CA LEU A 299 4.51 8.62 10.51
C LEU A 299 5.18 9.35 9.34
N GLU A 300 6.45 9.05 9.09
CA GLU A 300 7.22 9.56 7.94
C GLU A 300 7.48 8.43 6.94
N GLY A 301 7.70 8.78 5.66
CA GLY A 301 8.13 7.82 4.63
C GLY A 301 6.98 7.12 3.90
N ALA A 302 5.75 7.51 4.20
CA ALA A 302 4.57 7.02 3.51
C ALA A 302 4.65 7.33 2.00
N LYS A 303 4.05 6.49 1.17
CA LYS A 303 4.03 6.73 -0.28
C LYS A 303 2.81 6.09 -0.92
N ILE A 304 2.42 6.63 -2.08
CA ILE A 304 1.35 6.11 -2.92
C ILE A 304 1.85 5.87 -4.34
N GLY A 305 1.15 5.06 -5.14
CA GLY A 305 1.54 4.77 -6.51
C GLY A 305 0.70 3.68 -7.18
N LEU A 306 1.03 3.37 -8.43
CA LEU A 306 0.54 2.16 -9.08
C LEU A 306 1.41 0.97 -8.68
N VAL A 307 0.75 -0.12 -8.31
CA VAL A 307 1.39 -1.34 -7.81
C VAL A 307 0.97 -2.52 -8.66
N VAL A 308 1.93 -3.36 -8.99
CA VAL A 308 1.73 -4.61 -9.75
C VAL A 308 2.41 -5.77 -9.01
N PRO A 309 1.95 -7.02 -9.21
CA PRO A 309 2.70 -8.20 -8.82
C PRO A 309 4.09 -8.28 -9.49
N GLU A 310 5.08 -8.81 -8.76
CA GLU A 310 6.47 -8.95 -9.25
C GLU A 310 6.61 -9.87 -10.49
N TYR A 311 5.63 -10.74 -10.74
CA TYR A 311 5.64 -11.61 -11.93
C TYR A 311 5.29 -10.87 -13.24
N MET A 312 4.82 -9.63 -13.17
CA MET A 312 4.56 -8.82 -14.36
C MET A 312 5.86 -8.17 -14.85
N ASP A 313 6.19 -8.38 -16.13
CA ASP A 313 7.38 -7.81 -16.79
C ASP A 313 7.15 -6.34 -17.22
N VAL A 314 6.79 -5.49 -16.26
CA VAL A 314 6.65 -4.03 -16.37
C VAL A 314 7.24 -3.36 -15.14
N ASP A 315 8.05 -2.32 -15.31
CA ASP A 315 8.74 -1.64 -14.22
C ASP A 315 8.36 -0.15 -14.13
N SER A 316 7.82 0.44 -15.19
CA SER A 316 7.35 1.83 -15.26
C SER A 316 5.90 1.94 -15.70
N ILE A 317 5.24 3.04 -15.33
CA ILE A 317 3.95 3.43 -15.93
C ILE A 317 4.09 3.59 -17.45
N GLU A 318 5.28 3.95 -17.95
CA GLU A 318 5.55 4.06 -19.39
C GLU A 318 5.65 2.71 -20.13
N ASP A 319 5.74 1.58 -19.40
CA ASP A 319 5.78 0.23 -20.00
C ASP A 319 4.39 -0.30 -20.33
N LEU A 320 3.33 0.34 -19.82
CA LEU A 320 1.94 0.04 -20.16
C LEU A 320 1.59 0.51 -21.58
N GLN A 321 0.53 -0.05 -22.17
CA GLN A 321 0.13 0.22 -23.55
C GLN A 321 -1.24 0.90 -23.60
N PRO A 322 -1.42 1.93 -24.45
CA PRO A 322 -2.70 2.62 -24.58
C PRO A 322 -3.77 1.76 -25.27
N ASP A 323 -5.04 2.10 -25.05
CA ASP A 323 -6.19 1.57 -25.80
C ASP A 323 -6.33 2.34 -27.13
N GLU A 324 -5.91 1.73 -28.24
CA GLU A 324 -5.91 2.32 -29.61
C GLU A 324 -7.17 2.05 -30.45
#